data_AF-D4DVH9-F1
#
_entry.id   AF-D4DVH9-F1
#
_cell.length_a   1.000
_cell.length_b   1.000
_cell.length_c   1.000
_cell.angle_alpha   90.00
_cell.angle_beta   90.00
_cell.angle_gamma   90.00
#
_symmetry.space_group_name_H-M   'P 1'
#
loop_
_entity.id
_entity.type
_entity.pdbx_description
1 polymer ?
#
loop_
_entity_poly.entity_id
_entity_poly.type
_entity_poly.pdbx_seq_one_letter_code
_entity_poly.pdbx_strand_id
1 'polypeptide(L)'
;MNDLAALLKYAEQFRSLHTSFTQANNRAPHKFILLYSLCLLYESGSLHTEKIDFSDTLLEEWQAIFRQQWRRWVANAYHQENFGMPLYHMRTEPFWYFCVKPGMEDAFEQKTA
;
A
#
# COMPACT_ATOMS: atom_id res chain seq x y z
N MET A 1 3.21 2.50 28.61
CA MET A 1 1.76 2.26 28.44
C MET A 1 1.32 2.90 27.13
N ASN A 2 1.40 2.22 25.98
CA ASN A 2 0.61 2.56 24.79
C ASN A 2 0.75 1.63 23.58
N ASP A 3 1.72 0.70 23.57
CA ASP A 3 1.97 -0.13 22.38
C ASP A 3 0.79 -1.03 22.00
N LEU A 4 0.08 -1.60 22.99
CA LEU A 4 -1.11 -2.43 22.72
C LEU A 4 -2.26 -1.59 22.12
N ALA A 5 -2.49 -0.39 22.64
CA ALA A 5 -3.55 0.48 22.14
C ALA A 5 -3.25 0.94 20.70
N ALA A 6 -1.99 1.29 20.42
CA ALA A 6 -1.53 1.62 19.08
C ALA A 6 -1.69 0.41 18.13
N LEU A 7 -1.22 -0.77 18.53
CA LEU A 7 -1.33 -1.99 17.73
C LEU A 7 -2.78 -2.32 17.37
N LEU A 8 -3.68 -2.28 18.35
CA LEU A 8 -5.11 -2.51 18.12
C LEU A 8 -5.71 -1.46 17.18
N LYS A 9 -5.31 -0.19 17.32
CA LYS A 9 -5.73 0.88 16.40
C LYS A 9 -5.28 0.59 14.96
N TYR A 10 -4.02 0.25 14.74
CA TYR A 10 -3.52 -0.08 13.39
C TYR A 10 -4.18 -1.34 12.83
N ALA A 11 -4.38 -2.38 13.65
CA ALA A 11 -5.06 -3.60 13.24
C ALA A 11 -6.50 -3.31 12.76
N GLU A 12 -7.25 -2.49 13.50
CA GLU A 12 -8.59 -2.07 13.08
C GLU A 12 -8.56 -1.25 11.78
N GLN A 13 -7.62 -0.29 11.67
CA GLN A 13 -7.47 0.51 10.45
C GLN A 13 -7.11 -0.34 9.22
N PHE A 14 -6.30 -1.40 9.38
CA PHE A 14 -5.96 -2.33 8.29
C PHE A 14 -7.13 -3.25 7.93
N ARG A 15 -8.02 -3.58 8.88
CA ARG A 15 -9.24 -4.34 8.60
C ARG A 15 -10.28 -3.49 7.86
N SER A 16 -10.26 -2.17 8.06
CA SER A 16 -11.24 -1.23 7.51
C SER A 16 -10.74 -0.50 6.24
N LEU A 17 -9.80 -1.05 5.49
CA LEU A 17 -9.28 -0.42 4.28
C LEU A 17 -10.41 -0.03 3.31
N HIS A 18 -10.31 1.18 2.76
CA HIS A 18 -11.25 1.68 1.76
C HIS A 18 -10.90 1.10 0.39
N THR A 19 -11.56 -0.01 0.06
CA THR A 19 -11.39 -0.74 -1.21
C THR A 19 -12.69 -0.75 -2.00
N SER A 20 -12.62 -0.79 -3.32
CA SER A 20 -13.80 -1.11 -4.13
C SER A 20 -14.32 -2.51 -3.81
N PHE A 21 -15.63 -2.70 -3.91
CA PHE A 21 -16.31 -3.95 -3.62
C PHE A 21 -17.37 -4.22 -4.69
N THR A 22 -17.42 -5.46 -5.15
CA THR A 22 -18.53 -5.98 -5.96
C THR A 22 -18.95 -7.33 -5.43
N GLN A 23 -20.24 -7.68 -5.55
CA GLN A 23 -20.70 -9.00 -5.12
C GLN A 23 -20.04 -10.15 -5.89
N ALA A 24 -19.76 -9.95 -7.19
CA ALA A 24 -19.17 -10.98 -8.04
C ALA A 24 -17.66 -11.19 -7.79
N ASN A 25 -16.91 -10.13 -7.44
CA ASN A 25 -15.44 -10.18 -7.38
C ASN A 25 -14.87 -9.86 -6.00
N ASN A 26 -15.72 -9.74 -4.98
CA ASN A 26 -15.36 -9.35 -3.62
C ASN A 26 -14.63 -8.00 -3.55
N ARG A 27 -13.95 -7.73 -2.43
CA ARG A 27 -13.15 -6.52 -2.20
C ARG A 27 -11.88 -6.56 -3.04
N ALA A 28 -11.47 -5.41 -3.59
CA ALA A 28 -10.22 -5.28 -4.31
C ALA A 28 -9.01 -5.52 -3.38
N PRO A 29 -8.10 -6.45 -3.71
CA PRO A 29 -7.02 -6.85 -2.81
C PRO A 29 -5.81 -5.91 -2.83
N HIS A 30 -5.76 -4.95 -3.76
CA HIS A 30 -4.56 -4.15 -4.06
C HIS A 30 -3.95 -3.44 -2.84
N LYS A 31 -4.75 -2.71 -2.06
CA LYS A 31 -4.28 -2.03 -0.84
C LYS A 31 -3.78 -3.01 0.22
N PHE A 32 -4.48 -4.14 0.38
CA PHE A 32 -4.08 -5.17 1.33
C PHE A 32 -2.73 -5.79 0.96
N ILE A 33 -2.56 -6.17 -0.31
CA ILE A 33 -1.32 -6.78 -0.80
C ILE A 33 -0.17 -5.77 -0.72
N LEU A 34 -0.42 -4.48 -0.99
CA LEU A 34 0.56 -3.41 -0.83
C LEU A 34 1.04 -3.27 0.62
N LEU A 35 0.12 -3.28 1.59
CA LEU A 35 0.49 -3.24 3.01
C LEU A 35 1.20 -4.51 3.46
N TYR A 36 0.75 -5.66 3.00
CA TYR A 36 1.39 -6.92 3.34
C TYR A 36 2.83 -6.98 2.81
N SER A 37 3.07 -6.55 1.56
CA SER A 37 4.43 -6.46 1.04
C SER A 37 5.28 -5.43 1.78
N LEU A 38 4.68 -4.35 2.28
CA LEU A 38 5.37 -3.39 3.17
C LEU A 38 5.76 -4.04 4.50
N CYS A 39 4.88 -4.82 5.12
CA CYS A 39 5.22 -5.57 6.34
C CYS A 39 6.39 -6.52 6.12
N LEU A 40 6.46 -7.18 4.96
CA LEU A 40 7.57 -8.06 4.61
C LEU A 40 8.90 -7.30 4.45
N LEU A 41 8.89 -6.06 3.97
CA LEU A 41 10.09 -5.20 3.95
C LEU A 41 10.56 -4.83 5.35
N TYR A 42 9.64 -4.56 6.28
CA TYR A 42 10.00 -4.34 7.68
C TYR A 42 10.54 -5.61 8.34
N GLU A 43 9.93 -6.78 8.05
CA GLU A 43 10.35 -8.07 8.57
C GLU A 43 11.73 -8.49 8.05
N SER A 44 12.03 -8.27 6.77
CA SER A 44 13.35 -8.56 6.18
C SER A 44 14.43 -7.59 6.63
N GLY A 45 14.04 -6.43 7.16
CA GLY A 45 14.93 -5.33 7.46
C GLY A 45 15.35 -4.49 6.25
N SER A 46 14.68 -4.65 5.11
CA SER A 46 14.88 -3.76 3.95
C SER A 46 14.31 -2.36 4.21
N LEU A 47 13.37 -2.24 5.15
CA LEU A 47 12.80 -0.96 5.61
C LEU A 47 12.81 -0.89 7.14
N HIS A 48 13.24 0.25 7.69
CA HIS A 48 13.36 0.47 9.14
C HIS A 48 12.81 1.83 9.60
N THR A 49 12.30 2.64 8.68
CA THR A 49 11.93 4.03 8.94
C THR A 49 10.44 4.24 8.70
N GLU A 50 9.81 5.02 9.58
CA GLU A 50 8.40 5.40 9.43
C GLU A 50 8.17 6.23 8.15
N LYS A 51 9.15 7.06 7.79
CA LYS A 51 9.17 7.79 6.51
C LYS A 51 9.76 6.89 5.43
N ILE A 52 8.98 6.65 4.38
CA ILE A 52 9.39 5.89 3.21
C ILE A 52 9.82 6.88 2.13
N ASP A 53 11.14 7.05 1.97
CA ASP A 53 11.71 7.76 0.84
C ASP A 53 11.95 6.76 -0.30
N PHE A 54 11.21 6.92 -1.40
CA PHE A 54 11.30 6.02 -2.55
C PHE A 54 12.65 6.21 -3.27
N SER A 55 13.62 5.36 -2.96
CA SER A 55 14.75 5.10 -3.85
C SER A 55 14.35 4.10 -4.94
N ASP A 56 15.05 4.13 -6.07
CA ASP A 56 14.80 3.18 -7.17
C ASP A 56 14.92 1.72 -6.68
N THR A 57 15.94 1.44 -5.86
CA THR A 57 16.17 0.10 -5.29
C THR A 57 15.05 -0.37 -4.38
N LEU A 58 14.58 0.48 -3.45
CA LEU A 58 13.47 0.13 -2.55
C LEU A 58 12.17 -0.10 -3.34
N LEU A 59 11.94 0.74 -4.36
CA LEU A 59 10.76 0.65 -5.21
C LEU A 59 10.74 -0.64 -6.03
N GLU A 60 11.87 -1.05 -6.60
CA GLU A 60 12.03 -2.32 -7.32
C GLU A 60 11.80 -3.52 -6.41
N GLU A 61 12.40 -3.51 -5.21
CA GLU A 61 12.24 -4.58 -4.23
C GLU A 61 10.78 -4.71 -3.77
N TRP A 62 10.14 -3.59 -3.44
CA TRP A 62 8.75 -3.59 -3.02
C TRP A 62 7.82 -4.09 -4.13
N GLN A 63 8.04 -3.69 -5.38
CA GLN A 63 7.29 -4.20 -6.53
C GLN A 63 7.47 -5.71 -6.71
N ALA A 64 8.70 -6.23 -6.51
CA ALA A 64 8.97 -7.66 -6.61
C ALA A 64 8.20 -8.45 -5.54
N ILE A 65 8.23 -7.98 -4.28
CA ILE A 65 7.47 -8.61 -3.18
C ILE A 65 5.97 -8.51 -3.45
N PHE A 66 5.47 -7.35 -3.85
CA PHE A 66 4.05 -7.17 -4.20
C PHE A 66 3.60 -8.16 -5.27
N ARG A 67 4.36 -8.29 -6.37
CA ARG A 67 4.08 -9.23 -7.46
C ARG A 67 4.07 -10.67 -6.98
N GLN A 68 5.03 -11.05 -6.13
CA GLN A 68 5.07 -12.38 -5.54
C GLN A 68 3.82 -12.67 -4.72
N GLN A 69 3.41 -11.73 -3.85
CA GLN A 69 2.21 -11.89 -3.02
C GLN A 69 0.92 -11.84 -3.86
N TRP A 70 0.88 -11.03 -4.91
CA TRP A 70 -0.22 -11.00 -5.87
C TRP A 70 -0.47 -12.38 -6.47
N ARG A 71 0.56 -12.99 -7.05
CA ARG A 71 0.48 -14.33 -7.66
C ARG A 71 0.10 -15.42 -6.66
N ARG A 72 0.45 -15.24 -5.39
CA ARG A 72 0.16 -16.21 -4.33
C ARG A 72 -1.29 -16.16 -3.86
N TRP A 73 -1.87 -14.96 -3.74
CA TRP A 73 -3.13 -14.76 -3.02
C TRP A 73 -4.30 -14.36 -3.90
N VAL A 74 -4.06 -13.79 -5.09
CA VAL A 74 -5.13 -13.34 -5.99
C VAL A 74 -5.46 -14.43 -6.99
N ALA A 75 -6.59 -15.10 -6.78
CA ALA A 75 -7.02 -16.25 -7.58
C ALA A 75 -7.98 -15.89 -8.74
N ASN A 76 -8.48 -14.65 -8.81
CA ASN A 76 -9.42 -14.25 -9.86
C ASN A 76 -8.76 -13.32 -10.89
N ALA A 77 -9.20 -13.42 -12.15
CA ALA A 77 -8.69 -12.62 -13.26
C ALA A 77 -9.34 -11.22 -13.37
N TYR A 78 -10.37 -10.94 -12.56
CA TYR A 78 -11.04 -9.65 -12.55
C TYR A 78 -10.13 -8.57 -11.96
N HIS A 79 -9.47 -8.88 -10.86
CA HIS A 79 -8.46 -8.00 -10.29
C HIS A 79 -7.18 -8.15 -11.10
N GLN A 80 -6.74 -7.06 -11.73
CA GLN A 80 -5.46 -7.01 -12.45
C GLN A 80 -4.36 -6.49 -11.53
N GLU A 81 -3.16 -7.07 -11.62
CA GLU A 81 -1.98 -6.63 -10.86
C GLU A 81 -1.68 -5.16 -11.19
N ASN A 82 -1.70 -4.30 -10.17
CA ASN A 82 -1.31 -2.90 -10.32
C ASN A 82 -0.73 -2.40 -8.99
N PHE A 83 0.55 -2.04 -9.01
CA PHE A 83 1.27 -1.54 -7.84
C PHE A 83 1.08 -0.03 -7.62
N GLY A 84 1.06 0.78 -8.69
CA GLY A 84 1.05 2.24 -8.59
C GLY A 84 -0.28 2.81 -8.10
N MET A 85 -1.40 2.26 -8.58
CA MET A 85 -2.74 2.72 -8.19
C MET A 85 -3.04 2.58 -6.69
N PRO A 86 -2.82 1.42 -6.04
CA PRO A 86 -3.08 1.32 -4.60
C PRO A 86 -2.20 2.28 -3.78
N LEU A 87 -0.95 2.51 -4.17
CA LEU A 87 -0.06 3.47 -3.50
C LEU A 87 -0.67 4.87 -3.42
N TYR A 88 -1.19 5.36 -4.55
CA TYR A 88 -1.90 6.64 -4.59
C TYR A 88 -3.16 6.62 -3.71
N HIS A 89 -3.97 5.56 -3.81
CA HIS A 89 -5.19 5.45 -3.02
C HIS A 89 -4.97 5.24 -1.52
N MET A 90 -3.76 4.92 -1.07
CA MET A 90 -3.43 4.88 0.36
C MET A 90 -3.57 6.26 1.01
N ARG A 91 -3.48 7.37 0.25
CA ARG A 91 -3.66 8.74 0.78
C ARG A 91 -5.00 8.99 1.49
N THR A 92 -6.00 8.14 1.25
CA THR A 92 -7.31 8.23 1.91
C THR A 92 -7.38 7.46 3.21
N GLU A 93 -6.35 6.68 3.55
CA GLU A 93 -6.30 5.91 4.78
C GLU A 93 -5.72 6.74 5.93
N PRO A 94 -6.28 6.66 7.15
CA PRO A 94 -5.93 7.57 8.25
C PRO A 94 -4.53 7.38 8.83
N PHE A 95 -3.81 6.35 8.41
CA PHE A 95 -2.46 6.00 8.88
C PHE A 95 -1.39 6.22 7.81
N TRP A 96 -1.76 6.65 6.61
CA TRP A 96 -0.83 6.83 5.50
C TRP A 96 -0.74 8.31 5.11
N TYR A 97 0.41 8.91 5.34
CA TYR A 97 0.66 10.30 4.95
C TYR A 97 1.41 10.34 3.62
N PHE A 98 0.72 10.76 2.56
CA PHE A 98 1.31 10.92 1.24
C PHE A 98 1.88 12.34 1.08
N CYS A 99 3.17 12.45 0.83
CA CYS A 99 3.85 13.72 0.61
C CYS A 99 4.39 13.77 -0.83
N VAL A 100 3.98 14.78 -1.60
CA VAL A 100 4.56 15.04 -2.92
C VAL A 100 5.96 15.62 -2.70
N LYS A 101 6.92 15.18 -3.53
CA LYS A 101 8.27 15.73 -3.49
C LYS A 101 8.20 17.23 -3.81
N PRO A 102 8.86 18.11 -3.03
CA PRO A 102 8.86 19.54 -3.30
C PRO A 102 9.26 19.85 -4.76
N GLY A 103 8.46 20.67 -5.44
CA GLY A 103 8.64 21.04 -6.85
C GLY A 103 7.99 20.08 -7.87
N MET A 104 7.26 19.07 -7.41
CA MET A 104 6.53 18.12 -8.26
C MET A 104 5.00 18.24 -8.14
N GLU A 105 4.51 19.26 -7.44
CA GLU A 105 3.08 19.48 -7.14
C GLU A 105 2.27 19.66 -8.43
N ASP A 106 2.68 20.57 -9.31
CA ASP A 106 1.98 20.86 -10.57
C ASP A 106 1.92 19.63 -11.50
N ALA A 107 3.03 18.88 -11.57
CA ALA A 107 3.13 17.67 -12.38
C ALA A 107 2.26 16.53 -11.81
N PHE A 108 2.02 16.52 -10.50
CA PHE A 108 1.14 15.58 -9.84
C PHE A 108 -0.33 15.94 -10.06
N GLU A 109 -0.70 17.22 -9.92
CA GLU A 109 -2.07 17.70 -10.14
C GLU A 109 -2.54 17.43 -11.57
N GLN A 110 -1.72 17.74 -12.59
CA GLN A 110 -2.05 17.50 -14.00
C GLN A 110 -2.29 16.03 -14.35
N LYS A 111 -1.71 15.08 -13.57
CA LYS A 111 -1.89 13.63 -13.78
C LYS A 111 -3.07 13.06 -12.99
N THR A 112 -3.67 13.84 -12.10
CA THR A 112 -4.78 13.40 -11.23
C THR A 112 -6.10 14.12 -11.51
N ALA A 113 -6.09 15.13 -12.39
CA ALA A 113 -7.27 15.78 -13.00
C ALA A 113 -7.77 14.99 -14.21
#